data_AF-A0A101WPA6-F1
#
_entry.id   AF-A0A101WPA6-F1
#
_cell.length_a   1.000
_cell.length_b   1.000
_cell.length_c   1.000
_cell.angle_alpha   90.00
_cell.angle_beta   90.00
_cell.angle_gamma   90.00
#
_symmetry.space_group_name_H-M   'P 1'
#
loop_
_entity.id
_entity.type
_entity.pdbx_description
1 polymer ?
#
loop_
_entity_poly.entity_id
_entity_poly.type
_entity_poly.pdbx_seq_one_letter_code
_entity_poly.pdbx_strand_id
1 'polypeptide(L)'
;MSTNLAERKAKKQKQLNEVIGYMLGNLQGTPVKDENQEFINTICKAKQEMYDAQSYFDNVTAPELVDHAIYKMEAARSQYTYLLKLAKDKGLSVKI
;
A
#
# COMPACT_ATOMS: atom_id res chain seq x y z
N MET A 1 -57.92 16.36 -2.09
CA MET A 1 -56.90 15.67 -2.90
C MET A 1 -55.87 15.07 -1.95
N SER A 2 -55.98 13.78 -1.63
CA SER A 2 -55.14 13.13 -0.62
C SER A 2 -54.02 12.36 -1.32
N THR A 3 -52.85 12.96 -1.48
CA THR A 3 -51.68 12.23 -2.00
C THR A 3 -51.28 11.16 -0.99
N ASN A 4 -51.26 9.93 -1.49
CA ASN A 4 -51.34 8.68 -0.74
C ASN A 4 -50.11 8.46 0.15
N LEU A 5 -50.35 8.16 1.43
CA LEU A 5 -49.33 7.82 2.44
C LEU A 5 -48.42 6.66 1.99
N ALA A 6 -48.90 5.81 1.09
CA ALA A 6 -48.13 4.70 0.50
C ALA A 6 -46.96 5.17 -0.40
N GLU A 7 -47.13 6.26 -1.16
CA GLU A 7 -46.12 6.74 -2.12
C GLU A 7 -44.88 7.32 -1.42
N ARG A 8 -45.10 7.98 -0.27
CA ARG A 8 -44.01 8.52 0.57
C ARG A 8 -43.16 7.42 1.19
N LYS A 9 -43.78 6.30 1.60
CA LYS A 9 -43.07 5.13 2.13
C LYS A 9 -42.23 4.45 1.05
N ALA A 10 -42.77 4.29 -0.16
CA ALA A 10 -42.06 3.69 -1.28
C ALA A 10 -40.84 4.52 -1.72
N LYS A 11 -40.96 5.86 -1.76
CA LYS A 11 -39.84 6.75 -2.11
C LYS A 11 -38.73 6.71 -1.06
N LYS A 12 -39.08 6.67 0.23
CA LYS A 12 -38.12 6.54 1.33
C LYS A 12 -37.41 5.17 1.31
N GLN A 13 -38.13 4.10 1.00
CA GLN A 13 -37.56 2.76 0.84
C GLN A 13 -36.59 2.69 -0.35
N LYS A 14 -36.94 3.31 -1.48
CA LYS A 14 -36.08 3.38 -2.66
C LYS A 14 -34.77 4.11 -2.37
N GLN A 15 -34.85 5.27 -1.70
CA GLN A 15 -33.68 6.03 -1.28
C GLN A 15 -32.79 5.25 -0.30
N LEU A 16 -33.40 4.52 0.64
CA LEU A 16 -32.66 3.67 1.58
C LEU A 16 -31.89 2.56 0.85
N ASN A 17 -32.53 1.89 -0.11
CA ASN A 17 -31.91 0.80 -0.87
C ASN A 17 -30.74 1.29 -1.74
N GLU A 18 -30.81 2.52 -2.27
CA GLU A 18 -29.76 3.13 -3.08
C GLU A 18 -28.52 3.43 -2.23
N VAL A 19 -28.70 4.04 -1.05
CA VAL A 19 -27.60 4.29 -0.09
C VAL A 19 -27.00 2.98 0.41
N ILE A 20 -27.82 1.97 0.71
CA ILE A 20 -27.35 0.65 1.11
C ILE A 20 -26.53 0.00 -0.02
N GLY A 21 -26.92 0.16 -1.28
CA GLY A 21 -26.15 -0.31 -2.45
C GLY A 21 -24.76 0.32 -2.54
N TYR A 22 -24.67 1.65 -2.35
CA TYR A 22 -23.38 2.36 -2.31
C TYR A 22 -22.51 1.93 -1.11
N MET A 23 -23.12 1.74 0.06
CA MET A 23 -22.43 1.30 1.28
C MET A 23 -21.95 -0.15 1.18
N LEU A 24 -22.76 -1.04 0.61
CA LEU A 24 -22.40 -2.45 0.36
C LEU A 24 -21.34 -2.59 -0.73
N GLY A 25 -21.38 -1.74 -1.77
CA GLY A 25 -20.32 -1.65 -2.78
C GLY A 25 -18.97 -1.27 -2.20
N ASN A 26 -18.96 -0.41 -1.17
CA ASN A 26 -17.74 -0.03 -0.43
C ASN A 26 -17.30 -1.09 0.61
N LEU A 27 -18.21 -1.98 1.05
CA LEU A 27 -17.92 -3.11 1.95
C LEU A 27 -17.38 -4.32 1.17
N GLN A 28 -17.81 -4.52 -0.07
CA GLN A 28 -17.22 -5.48 -1.02
C GLN A 28 -16.07 -4.83 -1.77
N GLY A 29 -15.09 -4.33 -1.03
CA GLY A 29 -13.76 -4.12 -1.55
C GLY A 29 -13.13 -5.47 -1.85
N THR A 30 -13.49 -6.08 -2.99
CA THR A 30 -12.47 -6.87 -3.67
C THR A 30 -11.36 -5.88 -3.99
N PRO A 31 -10.16 -5.99 -3.40
CA PRO A 31 -9.10 -5.10 -3.77
C PRO A 31 -8.83 -5.41 -5.24
N VAL A 32 -9.29 -4.54 -6.13
CA VAL A 32 -8.69 -4.45 -7.46
C VAL A 32 -7.22 -4.22 -7.14
N LYS A 33 -6.40 -5.26 -7.34
CA LYS A 33 -4.97 -5.20 -7.07
C LYS A 33 -4.41 -4.11 -7.98
N ASP A 34 -4.22 -2.93 -7.41
CA ASP A 34 -3.51 -1.87 -8.09
C ASP A 34 -2.03 -2.28 -8.06
N GLU A 35 -1.56 -2.83 -9.18
CA GLU A 35 -0.17 -3.26 -9.36
C GLU A 35 0.83 -2.14 -9.03
N ASN A 36 0.45 -0.87 -9.25
CA ASN A 36 1.29 0.26 -8.90
C ASN A 36 1.35 0.46 -7.39
N GLN A 37 0.25 0.26 -6.66
CA GLN A 37 0.24 0.31 -5.20
C GLN A 37 1.04 -0.84 -4.60
N GLU A 38 0.92 -2.06 -5.13
CA GLU A 38 1.74 -3.20 -4.71
C GLU A 38 3.24 -2.93 -4.95
N PHE A 39 3.56 -2.33 -6.09
CA PHE A 39 4.93 -1.95 -6.41
C PHE A 39 5.47 -0.85 -5.48
N ILE A 40 4.69 0.19 -5.20
CA ILE A 40 5.05 1.24 -4.23
C ILE A 40 5.26 0.63 -2.84
N ASN A 41 4.39 -0.27 -2.40
CA ASN A 41 4.55 -0.98 -1.13
C ASN A 41 5.84 -1.80 -1.09
N THR A 42 6.24 -2.40 -2.21
CA THR A 42 7.50 -3.13 -2.33
C THR A 42 8.71 -2.20 -2.18
N ILE A 43 8.65 -0.99 -2.75
CA ILE A 43 9.69 0.04 -2.58
C ILE A 43 9.80 0.47 -1.12
N CYS A 44 8.67 0.69 -0.44
CA CYS A 44 8.65 1.05 0.98
C CYS A 44 9.26 -0.04 1.86
N LYS A 45 8.96 -1.32 1.58
CA LYS A 45 9.59 -2.45 2.27
C LYS A 45 11.10 -2.50 2.05
N ALA A 46 11.56 -2.34 0.81
CA ALA A 46 12.99 -2.31 0.52
C ALA A 46 13.71 -1.14 1.22
N LYS A 47 13.05 0.02 1.37
CA LYS A 47 13.56 1.15 2.16
C LYS A 47 13.75 0.75 3.64
N GLN A 48 12.74 0.09 4.21
CA GLN A 48 12.79 -0.38 5.60
C GLN A 48 13.90 -1.42 5.78
N GLU A 49 14.00 -2.41 4.89
CA GLU A 49 15.06 -3.41 4.90
C GLU A 49 16.47 -2.79 4.82
N MET A 50 16.63 -1.72 4.02
CA MET A 50 17.88 -0.96 3.95
C MET A 50 18.22 -0.31 5.29
N TYR A 51 17.25 0.30 5.98
CA TYR A 51 17.47 0.86 7.32
C TYR A 51 17.77 -0.20 8.36
N ASP A 52 17.07 -1.34 8.31
CA ASP A 52 17.31 -2.46 9.22
C ASP A 52 18.70 -3.06 9.00
N ALA A 53 19.16 -3.15 7.75
CA ALA A 53 20.49 -3.63 7.40
C ALA A 53 21.60 -2.64 7.84
N GLN A 54 21.35 -1.33 7.70
CA GLN A 54 22.25 -0.31 8.22
C GLN A 54 22.34 -0.39 9.76
N SER A 55 21.19 -0.48 10.44
CA SER A 55 21.15 -0.66 11.90
C SER A 55 21.88 -1.94 12.34
N TYR A 56 21.74 -3.03 11.60
CA TYR A 56 22.48 -4.26 11.86
C TYR A 56 23.99 -4.06 11.73
N PHE A 57 24.46 -3.35 10.70
CA PHE A 57 25.87 -3.01 10.53
C PHE A 57 26.38 -2.10 11.66
N ASP A 58 25.62 -1.09 12.05
CA ASP A 58 26.01 -0.15 13.11
C ASP A 58 26.12 -0.83 14.49
N ASN A 59 25.37 -1.91 14.71
CA ASN A 59 25.30 -2.61 16.00
C ASN A 59 26.05 -3.94 16.03
N VAL A 60 26.67 -4.39 14.94
CA VAL A 60 27.41 -5.65 14.92
C VAL A 60 28.70 -5.51 15.73
N THR A 61 28.89 -6.38 16.73
CA THR A 61 30.08 -6.37 17.59
C THR A 61 30.98 -7.58 17.37
N ALA A 62 30.43 -8.66 16.81
CA ALA A 62 31.16 -9.86 16.45
C ALA A 62 31.99 -9.61 15.17
N PRO A 63 33.34 -9.62 15.25
CA PRO A 63 34.20 -9.34 14.08
C PRO A 63 33.94 -10.28 12.91
N GLU A 64 33.61 -11.54 13.17
CA GLU A 64 33.30 -12.56 12.17
C GLU A 64 32.00 -12.29 11.39
N LEU A 65 31.15 -11.38 11.86
CA LEU A 65 29.90 -10.99 11.21
C LEU A 65 29.98 -9.67 10.45
N VAL A 66 31.10 -8.94 10.54
CA VAL A 66 31.24 -7.61 9.92
C VAL A 66 31.10 -7.70 8.40
N ASP A 67 31.77 -8.65 7.75
CA ASP A 67 31.68 -8.84 6.29
C ASP A 67 30.25 -9.17 5.85
N HIS A 68 29.55 -10.01 6.63
CA HIS A 68 28.15 -10.32 6.39
C HIS A 68 27.27 -9.06 6.53
N ALA A 69 27.51 -8.23 7.54
CA ALA A 69 26.78 -6.99 7.75
C ALA A 69 27.01 -5.98 6.63
N ILE A 70 28.25 -5.82 6.16
CA ILE A 70 28.60 -4.98 4.99
C ILE A 70 27.84 -5.47 3.76
N TYR A 71 27.93 -6.77 3.46
CA TYR A 71 27.27 -7.34 2.29
C TYR A 71 25.76 -7.15 2.33
N LYS A 72 25.13 -7.38 3.49
CA LYS A 72 23.69 -7.21 3.69
C LYS A 72 23.26 -5.74 3.47
N MET A 73 24.00 -4.80 4.04
CA MET A 73 23.73 -3.36 3.88
C MET A 73 23.83 -2.94 2.40
N GLU A 74 24.90 -3.34 1.72
CA GLU A 74 25.12 -3.00 0.31
C GLU A 74 24.09 -3.65 -0.62
N ALA A 75 23.72 -4.91 -0.36
CA ALA A 75 22.68 -5.60 -1.10
C ALA A 75 21.32 -4.90 -0.97
N ALA A 76 20.90 -4.54 0.25
CA ALA A 76 19.64 -3.86 0.50
C ALA A 76 19.61 -2.46 -0.16
N ARG A 77 20.72 -1.71 -0.05
CA ARG A 77 20.87 -0.40 -0.71
C ARG A 77 20.78 -0.50 -2.24
N SER A 78 21.46 -1.49 -2.82
CA SER A 78 21.42 -1.74 -4.27
C SER A 78 20.00 -2.10 -4.74
N GLN A 79 19.30 -2.98 -4.01
CA GLN A 79 17.92 -3.36 -4.30
C GLN A 79 16.98 -2.16 -4.24
N TYR A 80 17.04 -1.36 -3.17
CA TYR A 80 16.20 -0.16 -3.04
C TYR A 80 16.46 0.84 -4.18
N THR A 81 17.73 1.09 -4.50
CA THR A 81 18.13 2.00 -5.59
C THR A 81 17.62 1.52 -6.95
N TYR A 82 17.70 0.21 -7.21
CA TYR A 82 17.16 -0.38 -8.43
C TYR A 82 15.63 -0.21 -8.54
N LEU A 83 14.89 -0.45 -7.45
CA LEU A 83 13.44 -0.29 -7.43
C LEU A 83 13.00 1.17 -7.64
N LEU A 84 13.76 2.14 -7.12
CA LEU A 84 13.51 3.56 -7.38
C LEU A 84 13.72 3.93 -8.86
N LYS A 85 14.75 3.38 -9.51
CA LYS A 85 14.98 3.57 -10.95
C LYS A 85 13.80 3.02 -11.76
N LEU A 86 13.36 1.80 -11.45
CA LEU A 86 12.18 1.19 -12.07
C LEU A 86 10.90 2.02 -11.86
N ALA A 87 10.70 2.60 -10.67
CA ALA A 87 9.55 3.46 -10.41
C ALA A 87 9.57 4.72 -11.28
N LYS A 88 10.75 5.34 -11.43
CA LYS A 88 10.94 6.49 -12.31
C LYS A 88 10.65 6.13 -13.76
N ASP A 89 11.13 4.98 -14.24
CA ASP A 89 10.89 4.51 -15.62
C ASP A 89 9.41 4.21 -15.89
N LYS A 90 8.66 3.80 -14.86
CA LYS A 90 7.20 3.61 -14.89
C LYS A 90 6.40 4.91 -14.71
N GLY A 91 7.05 6.05 -14.51
CA GLY A 91 6.38 7.33 -14.24
C GLY A 91 5.67 7.40 -12.87
N LEU A 92 6.05 6.52 -11.94
CA LEU A 92 5.43 6.45 -10.61
C LEU A 92 6.08 7.46 -9.66
N SER A 93 5.26 8.29 -9.02
CA SER A 93 5.71 9.18 -7.95
C SER A 93 5.65 8.45 -6.61
N VAL A 94 6.80 7.93 -6.16
CA VAL A 94 6.93 7.41 -4.79
C VAL A 94 7.07 8.58 -3.83
N LYS A 95 6.10 8.76 -2.92
CA LYS A 95 6.23 9.69 -1.79
C LYS A 95 6.90 8.93 -0.64
N ILE A 96 8.10 9.33 -0.28
CA ILE A 96 9.04 8.60 0.59
C ILE A 96 9.24 9.32 1.91
#